data_AF-A0A1I7DLP7-F1
#
_entry.id   AF-A0A1I7DLP7-F1
#
_cell.length_a   1.000
_cell.length_b   1.000
_cell.length_c   1.000
_cell.angle_alpha   90.00
_cell.angle_beta   90.00
_cell.angle_gamma   90.00
#
_symmetry.space_group_name_H-M   'P 1'
#
loop_
_entity.id
_entity.type
_entity.pdbx_description
1 polymer ?
#
loop_
_entity_poly.entity_id
_entity_poly.type
_entity_poly.pdbx_seq_one_letter_code
_entity_poly.pdbx_strand_id
1 'polypeptide(L)' 'MTPAPLNDSGISALKPETFECAGAAAPGWDIYHLEREWRDWIIEPPRDADRAFVGFCAKWFEKRGRA' A
#
# COMPACT_ATOMS: atom_id res chain seq x y z
N MET A 1 -24.21 16.60 10.32
CA MET A 1 -23.68 15.30 9.85
C MET A 1 -22.64 15.61 8.80
N THR A 2 -21.36 15.51 9.15
CA THR A 2 -20.25 15.83 8.25
C THR A 2 -20.20 14.76 7.15
N PRO A 3 -20.24 15.09 5.85
CA PRO A 3 -20.03 14.09 4.81
C PRO A 3 -18.59 13.58 4.92
N ALA A 4 -18.44 12.28 5.11
CA ALA A 4 -17.15 11.62 5.07
C ALA A 4 -16.46 11.95 3.72
N PRO A 5 -15.14 12.19 3.71
CA PRO A 5 -14.44 12.40 2.46
C PRO A 5 -14.60 11.14 1.62
N LEU A 6 -15.19 11.31 0.44
CA LEU A 6 -15.17 10.30 -0.62
C LEU A 6 -13.70 10.13 -1.01
N ASN A 7 -13.00 9.21 -0.36
CA ASN A 7 -11.74 8.71 -0.86
C ASN A 7 -12.06 7.96 -2.16
N ASP A 8 -11.94 8.68 -3.27
CA ASP A 8 -12.37 8.32 -4.63
C ASP A 8 -11.63 7.10 -5.23
N SER A 9 -10.75 6.45 -4.48
CA SER A 9 -9.98 5.30 -4.98
C SER A 9 -10.65 3.95 -4.77
N GLY A 10 -11.75 3.84 -4.02
CA GLY A 10 -12.44 2.54 -3.77
C GLY A 10 -11.63 1.49 -2.98
N ILE A 11 -10.35 1.74 -2.71
CA ILE A 11 -9.45 0.86 -1.94
C ILE A 11 -9.66 1.14 -0.45
N SER A 12 -10.06 0.10 0.28
CA SER A 12 -10.18 0.11 1.74
C SER A 12 -8.92 0.66 2.43
N ALA A 13 -9.11 1.37 3.53
CA ALA A 13 -7.99 1.83 4.36
C ALA A 13 -7.18 0.62 4.86
N LEU A 14 -5.86 0.69 4.69
CA LEU A 14 -4.94 -0.34 5.16
C LEU A 14 -4.83 -0.27 6.68
N LYS A 15 -4.67 -1.42 7.32
CA LYS A 15 -4.49 -1.47 8.78
C LYS A 15 -3.09 -1.01 9.19
N PRO A 16 -2.91 -0.42 10.38
CA PRO A 16 -1.58 -0.08 10.91
C PRO A 16 -0.62 -1.27 10.89
N GLU A 17 -1.08 -2.46 11.26
CA GLU A 17 -0.30 -3.72 11.20
C GLU A 17 0.21 -4.02 9.79
N THR A 18 -0.55 -3.67 8.76
CA THR A 18 -0.14 -3.83 7.35
C THR A 18 1.01 -2.91 6.99
N PHE A 19 1.02 -1.67 7.49
CA PHE A 19 2.16 -0.76 7.29
C PHE A 19 3.41 -1.27 7.99
N GLU A 20 3.29 -1.86 9.18
CA GLU A 20 4.41 -2.48 9.88
C GLU A 20 4.97 -3.67 9.09
N CYS A 21 4.12 -4.56 8.58
CA CYS A 21 4.53 -5.66 7.70
C CYS A 21 5.15 -5.15 6.39
N ALA A 22 4.60 -4.10 5.78
CA ALA A 22 5.14 -3.50 4.56
C ALA A 22 6.50 -2.85 4.81
N GLY A 23 6.68 -2.18 5.96
CA GLY A 23 7.96 -1.63 6.43
C GLY A 23 9.02 -2.70 6.60
N ALA A 24 8.64 -3.83 7.21
CA ALA A 24 9.53 -4.99 7.34
C ALA A 24 9.87 -5.64 5.98
N ALA A 25 8.93 -5.64 5.04
CA ALA A 25 9.12 -6.17 3.69
C ALA A 25 9.98 -5.26 2.79
N ALA A 26 9.95 -3.95 3.03
CA ALA A 26 10.71 -2.95 2.28
C ALA A 26 11.51 -2.03 3.24
N PRO A 27 12.54 -2.56 3.94
CA PRO A 27 13.30 -1.77 4.89
C PRO A 27 14.05 -0.63 4.19
N GLY A 28 13.95 0.58 4.74
CA GLY A 28 14.57 1.78 4.19
C GLY A 28 13.77 2.48 3.09
N TRP A 29 12.58 1.98 2.73
CA TRP A 29 11.65 2.65 1.83
C TRP A 29 10.54 3.38 2.58
N ASP A 30 10.06 4.48 1.99
CA ASP A 30 8.92 5.22 2.52
C ASP A 30 7.62 4.50 2.17
N ILE A 31 7.00 3.89 3.18
CA ILE A 31 5.77 3.10 3.01
C ILE A 31 4.58 3.98 2.58
N TYR A 32 4.54 5.25 2.98
CA TYR A 32 3.49 6.17 2.53
C TYR A 32 3.68 6.57 1.07
N HIS A 33 4.92 6.65 0.60
CA HIS A 33 5.21 6.80 -0.82
C HIS A 33 4.77 5.56 -1.60
N LEU A 34 5.12 4.35 -1.13
CA LEU A 34 4.69 3.10 -1.76
C LEU A 34 3.17 2.97 -1.77
N GLU A 35 2.47 3.40 -0.73
CA GLU A 35 1.02 3.38 -0.68
C GLU A 35 0.41 4.26 -1.78
N ARG A 36 0.92 5.48 -1.95
CA ARG A 36 0.43 6.38 -3.01
C ARG A 36 0.66 5.80 -4.39
N GLU A 37 1.88 5.32 -4.66
CA GLU A 37 2.21 4.66 -5.94
C GLU A 37 1.33 3.44 -6.18
N TRP A 38 1.09 2.64 -5.14
CA TRP A 38 0.26 1.46 -5.22
C TRP A 38 -1.21 1.82 -5.49
N ARG A 39 -1.74 2.85 -4.83
CA ARG A 39 -3.11 3.35 -5.05
C ARG A 39 -3.29 3.96 -6.44
N ASP A 40 -2.28 4.63 -6.97
CA ASP A 40 -2.28 5.17 -8.34
C ASP A 40 -2.19 4.05 -9.39
N TRP A 41 -1.41 3.02 -9.08
CA TRP A 41 -1.25 1.85 -9.96
C TRP A 41 -2.47 0.92 -9.95
N ILE A 42 -3.20 0.84 -8.84
CA ILE A 42 -4.39 0.00 -8.72
C ILE A 42 -5.60 0.66 -9.39
N ILE A 43 -6.09 0.00 -10.44
CA ILE A 43 -7.32 0.38 -11.15
C ILE A 43 -8.56 -0.24 -10.50
N GLU A 44 -8.45 -1.48 -10.00
CA GLU A 44 -9.56 -2.19 -9.34
C GLU A 44 -9.18 -2.55 -7.89
N PRO A 45 -9.98 -2.12 -6.89
CA PRO A 45 -9.65 -2.37 -5.49
C PRO A 45 -9.69 -3.87 -5.18
N PRO A 46 -8.57 -4.45 -4.70
CA PRO A 46 -8.51 -5.86 -4.37
C PRO A 46 -9.39 -6.15 -3.16
N ARG A 47 -9.95 -7.37 -3.12
CA ARG A 47 -10.74 -7.86 -1.97
C ARG A 47 -9.99 -7.74 -0.64
N ASP A 48 -8.68 -7.97 -0.67
CA ASP A 48 -7.78 -7.89 0.48
C ASP A 48 -6.66 -6.88 0.22
N ALA A 49 -6.98 -5.59 0.39
CA ALA A 49 -6.04 -4.48 0.25
C ALA A 49 -4.76 -4.68 1.07
N ASP A 50 -4.90 -5.15 2.31
CA ASP A 50 -3.78 -5.37 3.22
C ASP A 50 -2.72 -6.33 2.64
N ARG A 51 -3.16 -7.52 2.19
CA ARG A 51 -2.26 -8.54 1.63
C ARG A 51 -1.68 -8.10 0.30
N ALA A 52 -2.48 -7.44 -0.53
CA ALA A 52 -2.04 -6.94 -1.83
C ALA A 52 -0.94 -5.86 -1.67
N PHE A 53 -1.10 -4.95 -0.71
CA PHE A 53 -0.12 -3.91 -0.43
C PHE A 53 1.21 -4.49 0.10
N VAL A 54 1.16 -5.40 1.09
CA VAL A 54 2.39 -6.03 1.62
C VAL A 54 3.15 -6.77 0.52
N GLY A 55 2.44 -7.52 -0.33
CA GLY A 55 3.05 -8.21 -1.48
C GLY A 55 3.64 -7.25 -2.51
N PHE A 56 3.01 -6.10 -2.73
CA PHE A 56 3.53 -5.04 -3.59
C PHE A 56 4.83 -4.46 -3.03
N CYS A 57 4.86 -4.09 -1.75
CA CYS A 57 6.04 -3.56 -1.07
C CYS A 57 7.23 -4.53 -1.12
N ALA A 58 6.99 -5.82 -0.86
CA ALA A 58 8.01 -6.86 -0.96
C ALA A 58 8.62 -6.93 -2.37
N LYS A 59 7.78 -7.04 -3.41
CA LYS A 59 8.25 -7.11 -4.81
C LYS A 59 8.94 -5.83 -5.27
N TRP A 60 8.47 -4.68 -4.81
CA TRP A 60 9.07 -3.39 -5.10
C TRP A 60 10.49 -3.32 -4.54
N PHE A 61 10.65 -3.72 -3.29
CA PHE A 61 11.96 -3.83 -2.65
C PHE A 61 12.87 -4.82 -3.36
N GLU A 62 12.38 -6.00 -3.74
CA GLU A 62 13.18 -6.98 -4.50
C GLU A 62 13.65 -6.43 -5.86
N LYS A 63 12.82 -5.65 -6.55
CA LYS A 63 13.12 -5.09 -7.87
C LYS A 63 14.01 -3.85 -7.82
N ARG A 64 13.82 -2.97 -6.84
CA ARG A 64 14.52 -1.67 -6.75
C ARG A 64 15.63 -1.63 -5.70
N GLY A 65 15.60 -2.53 -4.71
CA GLY A 65 16.61 -2.65 -3.65
C GLY A 65 17.78 -3.56 -4.00
N ARG A 66 17.76 -4.27 -5.14
CA ARG A 66 18.86 -5.11 -5.63
C ARG A 66 19.98 -4.33 -6.36
N ALA A 67 20.33 -3.15 -5.85
CA ALA A 67 21.49 -2.40 -6.34
C ALA A 67 22.80 -2.99 -5.78
#